data_AF-A0A949HM39-F1
#
_entry.id   AF-A0A949HM39-F1
#
_cell.length_a   1.000
_cell.length_b   1.000
_cell.length_c   1.000
_cell.angle_alpha   90.00
_cell.angle_beta   90.00
_cell.angle_gamma   90.00
#
_symmetry.space_group_name_H-M   'P 1'
#
loop_
_entity.id
_entity.type
_entity.pdbx_description
1 polymer ?
#
loop_
_entity_poly.entity_id
_entity_poly.type
_entity_poly.pdbx_seq_one_letter_code
_entity_poly.pdbx_strand_id
1 'polypeptide(L)'
;MPAKIKAGFDVRIAYRRYALCAASNITPSRKKTTINGKPYTVGTGLCPIVKGWTVYNKSLQGTSPTVKGNSTIWSSFGNPATYPQYSAEAGWAVAAATPRTYTVGDAPNEGMANFWGFPCAVSTPVTINGTKYPMAMCAGPLMENIDNRPVSDGVTGFTNAATSATIPVGLAKIATGPLAGMETFFLNPFAGTLDAS
;
A
#
# COMPACT_ATOMS: atom_id res chain seq x y z
N MET A 1 -5.76 -16.00 -0.01
CA MET A 1 -5.37 -15.17 1.16
C MET A 1 -5.50 -16.02 2.41
N PRO A 2 -4.57 -15.96 3.37
CA PRO A 2 -4.73 -16.65 4.64
C PRO A 2 -5.95 -16.08 5.38
N ALA A 3 -6.84 -16.95 5.85
CA ALA A 3 -8.16 -16.59 6.42
C ALA A 3 -8.10 -16.06 7.87
N LYS A 4 -6.91 -16.02 8.49
CA LYS A 4 -6.68 -15.53 9.85
C LYS A 4 -5.29 -14.90 9.92
N ILE A 5 -5.21 -13.57 10.00
CA ILE A 5 -3.94 -12.85 10.23
C ILE A 5 -3.92 -12.45 11.71
N LYS A 6 -2.95 -12.97 12.49
CA LYS A 6 -2.61 -12.45 13.82
C LYS A 6 -1.51 -11.41 13.63
N ALA A 7 -1.85 -10.14 13.69
CA ALA A 7 -0.88 -9.07 13.50
C ALA A 7 -0.09 -8.79 14.79
N GLY A 8 1.24 -8.85 14.68
CA GLY A 8 2.16 -8.21 15.60
C GLY A 8 2.83 -7.01 14.91
N PHE A 9 3.17 -5.97 15.66
CA PHE A 9 3.82 -4.76 15.13
C PHE A 9 5.34 -4.90 15.11
N ASP A 10 5.86 -5.79 14.27
CA ASP A 10 7.31 -5.92 14.08
C ASP A 10 7.77 -5.10 12.87
N VAL A 11 7.81 -3.78 13.02
CA VAL A 11 8.18 -2.84 11.95
C VAL A 11 9.69 -2.91 11.70
N ARG A 12 10.08 -3.06 10.43
CA ARG A 12 11.46 -3.13 9.96
C ARG A 12 11.66 -2.30 8.71
N ILE A 13 12.90 -1.87 8.49
CA ILE A 13 13.34 -1.20 7.27
C ILE A 13 14.29 -2.14 6.53
N ALA A 14 14.16 -2.25 5.22
CA ALA A 14 15.12 -2.96 4.37
C ALA A 14 15.11 -2.41 2.94
N TYR A 15 16.24 -2.57 2.25
CA TYR A 15 16.34 -2.30 0.81
C TYR A 15 16.00 -3.58 0.02
N ARG A 16 14.86 -3.58 -0.68
CA ARG A 16 14.37 -4.79 -1.38
C ARG A 16 13.36 -4.47 -2.48
N ARG A 17 12.95 -5.50 -3.21
CA ARG A 17 11.82 -5.42 -4.15
C ARG A 17 10.50 -5.60 -3.41
N TYR A 18 9.49 -4.80 -3.75
CA TYR A 18 8.15 -4.88 -3.16
C TYR A 18 7.10 -4.30 -4.11
N ALA A 19 5.83 -4.66 -3.91
CA ALA A 19 4.71 -4.03 -4.60
C ALA A 19 4.31 -2.73 -3.89
N LEU A 20 4.37 -1.61 -4.61
CA LEU A 20 4.02 -0.28 -4.08
C LEU A 20 2.57 0.07 -4.48
N CYS A 21 1.62 -0.32 -3.63
CA CYS A 21 0.20 -0.16 -3.94
C CYS A 21 -0.38 1.24 -3.76
N ALA A 22 0.40 2.16 -3.18
CA ALA A 22 0.08 3.59 -3.18
C ALA A 22 -0.04 4.16 -4.60
N ALA A 23 0.42 3.46 -5.64
CA ALA A 23 0.36 3.93 -7.01
C ALA A 23 -0.91 3.53 -7.79
N SER A 24 -1.81 2.80 -7.15
CA SER A 24 -2.91 2.08 -7.81
C SER A 24 -4.27 2.63 -7.45
N ASN A 25 -5.19 2.58 -8.42
CA ASN A 25 -6.63 2.62 -8.12
C ASN A 25 -7.07 1.28 -7.55
N ILE A 26 -7.93 1.33 -6.53
CA ILE A 26 -8.48 0.14 -5.91
C ILE A 26 -9.91 -0.06 -6.37
N THR A 27 -10.19 -1.27 -6.85
CA THR A 27 -11.53 -1.73 -7.21
C THR A 27 -12.08 -2.57 -6.07
N PRO A 28 -13.20 -2.17 -5.44
CA PRO A 28 -13.89 -3.02 -4.48
C PRO A 28 -14.30 -4.35 -5.11
N SER A 29 -14.12 -5.44 -4.39
CA SER A 29 -14.62 -6.75 -4.79
C SER A 29 -15.78 -7.18 -3.89
N ARG A 30 -16.51 -8.23 -4.30
CA ARG A 30 -17.55 -8.85 -3.46
C ARG A 30 -16.98 -9.77 -2.37
N LYS A 31 -15.65 -9.94 -2.31
CA LYS A 31 -14.98 -10.82 -1.34
C LYS A 31 -14.86 -10.13 0.01
N LYS A 32 -14.89 -10.92 1.07
CA LYS A 32 -14.65 -10.48 2.45
C LYS A 32 -13.41 -11.16 3.02
N THR A 33 -12.74 -10.48 3.94
CA THR A 33 -11.70 -11.03 4.80
C THR A 33 -12.03 -10.74 6.26
N THR A 34 -11.39 -11.44 7.19
CA THR A 34 -11.57 -11.23 8.62
C THR A 34 -10.23 -10.92 9.26
N ILE A 35 -10.14 -9.77 9.92
CA ILE A 35 -8.95 -9.32 10.66
C ILE A 35 -9.40 -9.08 12.09
N ASN A 36 -8.75 -9.75 13.05
CA ASN A 36 -9.11 -9.70 14.48
C ASN A 36 -10.61 -9.88 14.76
N GLY A 37 -11.26 -10.81 14.05
CA GLY A 37 -12.69 -11.11 14.21
C GLY A 37 -13.65 -10.12 13.55
N LYS A 38 -13.15 -9.05 12.92
CA LYS A 38 -13.98 -8.08 12.21
C LYS A 38 -13.97 -8.34 10.69
N PRO A 39 -15.13 -8.30 10.01
CA PRO A 39 -15.21 -8.48 8.57
C PRO A 39 -14.85 -7.20 7.83
N TYR A 40 -14.10 -7.33 6.74
CA TYR A 40 -13.74 -6.24 5.83
C TYR A 40 -14.01 -6.64 4.39
N THR A 41 -14.50 -5.69 3.59
CA THR A 41 -14.56 -5.83 2.14
C THR A 41 -13.14 -5.84 1.59
N VAL A 42 -12.87 -6.68 0.60
CA VAL A 42 -11.56 -6.75 -0.05
C VAL A 42 -11.57 -5.90 -1.32
N GLY A 43 -10.56 -5.05 -1.47
CA GLY A 43 -10.25 -4.38 -2.74
C GLY A 43 -9.13 -5.08 -3.50
N THR A 44 -9.03 -4.81 -4.80
CA THR A 44 -7.92 -5.27 -5.64
C THR A 44 -7.29 -4.10 -6.38
N GLY A 45 -5.97 -4.13 -6.58
CA GLY A 45 -5.24 -3.08 -7.30
C GLY A 45 -4.00 -3.62 -8.00
N LEU A 46 -3.68 -3.04 -9.15
CA LEU A 46 -2.47 -3.36 -9.91
C LEU A 46 -1.33 -2.44 -9.46
N CYS A 47 -0.37 -2.97 -8.73
CA CYS A 47 0.70 -2.20 -8.09
C CYS A 47 2.04 -2.37 -8.84
N PRO A 48 2.81 -1.30 -9.08
CA PRO A 48 4.16 -1.42 -9.59
C PRO A 48 5.05 -2.17 -8.60
N ILE A 49 5.92 -3.02 -9.14
CA ILE A 49 7.01 -3.64 -8.40
C ILE A 49 8.22 -2.71 -8.50
N VAL A 50 8.58 -2.11 -7.37
CA VAL A 50 9.74 -1.21 -7.27
C VAL A 50 10.84 -1.87 -6.46
N LYS A 51 12.08 -1.36 -6.60
CA LYS A 51 13.22 -1.72 -5.75
C LYS A 51 13.67 -0.48 -5.01
N GLY A 52 13.72 -0.56 -3.69
CA GLY A 52 14.05 0.59 -2.86
C GLY A 52 13.99 0.26 -1.38
N TRP A 53 14.25 1.28 -0.57
CA TRP A 53 14.02 1.17 0.87
C TRP A 53 12.52 1.12 1.17
N THR A 54 12.15 0.24 2.09
CA THR A 54 10.75 0.01 2.44
C THR A 54 10.57 -0.29 3.92
N VAL A 55 9.45 0.17 4.47
CA VAL A 55 8.95 -0.16 5.80
C VAL A 55 8.01 -1.36 5.69
N TYR A 56 8.33 -2.42 6.44
CA TYR A 56 7.60 -3.68 6.37
C TYR A 56 7.32 -4.30 7.73
N ASN A 57 6.34 -5.19 7.77
CA ASN A 57 6.00 -5.96 8.97
C ASN A 57 6.69 -7.33 8.90
N LYS A 58 7.74 -7.54 9.70
CA LYS A 58 8.49 -8.80 9.71
C LYS A 58 7.67 -9.97 10.24
N SER A 59 6.74 -9.76 11.16
CA SER A 59 5.85 -10.82 11.66
C SER A 59 4.90 -11.33 10.58
N LEU A 60 4.49 -10.46 9.65
CA LEU A 60 3.62 -10.84 8.53
C LEU A 60 4.41 -11.37 7.32
N GLN A 61 5.53 -10.71 7.00
CA GLN A 61 6.23 -10.91 5.73
C GLN A 61 7.45 -11.82 5.85
N GLY A 62 7.95 -12.05 7.07
CA GLY A 62 9.25 -12.65 7.30
C GLY A 62 10.39 -11.76 6.79
N THR A 63 11.56 -12.36 6.56
CA THR A 63 12.73 -11.67 6.01
C THR A 63 12.85 -11.81 4.48
N SER A 64 12.15 -12.75 3.88
CA SER A 64 12.16 -12.96 2.43
C SER A 64 11.28 -11.92 1.71
N PRO A 65 11.75 -11.32 0.60
CA PRO A 65 10.92 -10.45 -0.23
C PRO A 65 9.84 -11.21 -1.03
N THR A 66 9.97 -12.54 -1.17
CA THR A 66 9.03 -13.40 -1.92
C THR A 66 8.12 -14.21 -1.00
N VAL A 67 6.84 -14.30 -1.36
CA VAL A 67 5.82 -15.04 -0.59
C VAL A 67 5.63 -16.43 -1.16
N LYS A 68 6.51 -17.39 -0.87
CA LYS A 68 6.45 -18.74 -1.46
C LYS A 68 6.46 -18.72 -3.01
N GLY A 69 7.66 -18.66 -3.60
CA GLY A 69 7.89 -18.82 -5.04
C GLY A 69 8.19 -17.51 -5.78
N ASN A 70 8.61 -17.63 -7.05
CA ASN A 70 9.06 -16.49 -7.87
C ASN A 70 7.91 -15.61 -8.40
N SER A 71 6.66 -16.08 -8.32
CA SER A 71 5.48 -15.42 -8.89
C SER A 71 4.69 -14.58 -7.87
N THR A 72 5.25 -14.36 -6.69
CA THR A 72 4.61 -13.59 -5.62
C THR A 72 5.57 -12.60 -4.98
N ILE A 73 5.03 -11.47 -4.53
CA ILE A 73 5.79 -10.41 -3.90
C ILE A 73 5.00 -9.78 -2.76
N TRP A 74 5.66 -9.35 -1.71
CA TRP A 74 5.02 -8.60 -0.64
C TRP A 74 4.73 -7.15 -1.05
N SER A 75 3.53 -6.68 -0.74
CA SER A 75 3.24 -5.24 -0.75
C SER A 75 3.76 -4.57 0.52
N SER A 76 4.27 -3.37 0.35
CA SER A 76 4.97 -2.65 1.41
C SER A 76 4.94 -1.15 1.16
N PHE A 77 5.17 -0.35 2.20
CA PHE A 77 5.30 1.10 2.03
C PHE A 77 6.75 1.49 1.78
N GLY A 78 6.96 2.52 0.98
CA GLY A 78 8.26 3.12 0.73
C GLY A 78 8.08 4.35 -0.15
N ASN A 79 9.15 5.11 -0.32
CA ASN A 79 9.10 6.40 -1.00
C ASN A 79 10.16 6.51 -2.10
N PRO A 80 10.09 5.71 -3.19
CA PRO A 80 10.96 5.92 -4.33
C PRO A 80 10.66 7.28 -4.96
N ALA A 81 11.68 8.01 -5.41
CA ALA A 81 11.54 9.36 -5.94
C ALA A 81 10.51 9.45 -7.08
N THR A 82 10.49 8.44 -7.95
CA THR A 82 9.49 8.28 -9.01
C THR A 82 9.05 6.82 -9.13
N TYR A 83 7.83 6.62 -9.61
CA TYR A 83 7.28 5.30 -9.90
C TYR A 83 6.10 5.37 -10.90
N PRO A 84 5.76 4.25 -11.57
CA PRO A 84 4.52 4.15 -12.34
C PRO A 84 3.31 4.42 -11.45
N GLN A 85 2.51 5.41 -11.79
CA GLN A 85 1.30 5.77 -11.09
C GLN A 85 0.14 5.84 -12.07
N TYR A 86 -0.99 5.27 -11.67
CA TYR A 86 -2.21 5.35 -12.45
C TYR A 86 -3.00 6.60 -12.08
N SER A 87 -3.50 7.32 -13.08
CA SER A 87 -4.54 8.34 -12.93
C SER A 87 -5.67 8.06 -13.91
N ALA A 88 -6.89 8.47 -13.54
CA ALA A 88 -8.04 8.32 -14.43
C ALA A 88 -7.88 9.17 -15.72
N GLU A 89 -7.19 10.30 -15.61
CA GLU A 89 -7.02 11.28 -16.68
C GLU A 89 -5.94 10.90 -17.69
N ALA A 90 -4.82 10.32 -17.22
CA ALA A 90 -3.64 10.05 -18.06
C ALA A 90 -3.28 8.56 -18.19
N GLY A 91 -3.99 7.69 -17.48
CA GLY A 91 -3.62 6.28 -17.37
C GLY A 91 -2.32 6.10 -16.58
N TRP A 92 -1.48 5.15 -17.01
CA TRP A 92 -0.19 4.89 -16.37
C TRP A 92 0.89 5.86 -16.87
N ALA A 93 1.45 6.63 -15.94
CA ALA A 93 2.61 7.50 -16.19
C ALA A 93 3.65 7.33 -15.08
N VAL A 94 4.92 7.66 -15.34
CA VAL A 94 5.91 7.76 -14.27
C VAL A 94 5.76 9.12 -13.61
N ALA A 95 5.49 9.14 -12.32
CA ALA A 95 5.28 10.36 -11.54
C ALA A 95 6.12 10.36 -10.27
N ALA A 96 6.34 11.55 -9.71
CA ALA A 96 7.02 11.71 -8.43
C ALA A 96 6.12 11.26 -7.28
N ALA A 97 6.74 10.76 -6.21
CA ALA A 97 6.03 10.49 -4.98
C ALA A 97 5.59 11.80 -4.32
N THR A 98 4.28 12.01 -4.20
CA THR A 98 3.73 13.21 -3.55
C THR A 98 2.87 12.80 -2.37
N PRO A 99 3.44 12.74 -1.14
CA PRO A 99 2.67 12.51 0.06
C PRO A 99 1.56 13.55 0.22
N ARG A 100 0.35 13.09 0.52
CA ARG A 100 -0.81 13.96 0.75
C ARG A 100 -1.72 13.40 1.82
N THR A 101 -2.53 14.30 2.38
CA THR A 101 -3.66 13.96 3.24
C THR A 101 -4.98 14.03 2.48
N TYR A 102 -6.00 13.35 2.98
CA TYR A 102 -7.38 13.45 2.49
C TYR A 102 -8.37 13.09 3.60
N THR A 103 -9.65 13.39 3.41
CA THR A 103 -10.73 12.90 4.28
C THR A 103 -11.17 11.54 3.78
N VAL A 104 -11.15 10.54 4.65
CA VAL A 104 -11.74 9.23 4.36
C VAL A 104 -13.26 9.35 4.55
N GLY A 105 -14.10 9.16 3.54
CA GLY A 105 -15.43 8.52 3.74
C GLY A 105 -16.73 9.18 3.28
N ASP A 106 -16.81 10.13 2.33
CA ASP A 106 -18.05 10.86 1.94
C ASP A 106 -18.61 10.59 0.48
N ALA A 107 -18.03 9.73 -0.38
CA ALA A 107 -18.45 9.39 -1.78
C ALA A 107 -17.64 8.21 -2.44
N PRO A 108 -17.82 7.83 -3.73
CA PRO A 108 -17.34 6.54 -4.31
C PRO A 108 -15.82 6.28 -4.29
N ASN A 109 -15.02 7.31 -4.05
CA ASN A 109 -13.55 7.29 -3.94
C ASN A 109 -13.05 7.36 -2.49
N GLU A 110 -13.96 7.33 -1.53
CA GLU A 110 -13.69 7.97 -0.25
C GLU A 110 -13.38 6.98 0.85
N GLY A 111 -13.30 5.68 0.53
CA GLY A 111 -12.68 4.73 1.44
C GLY A 111 -11.16 4.88 1.53
N MET A 112 -10.58 3.98 2.30
CA MET A 112 -9.14 3.72 2.32
C MET A 112 -8.92 2.22 2.09
N ALA A 113 -7.81 1.88 1.44
CA ALA A 113 -7.33 0.51 1.39
C ALA A 113 -6.02 0.36 2.17
N ASN A 114 -5.90 -0.70 2.97
CA ASN A 114 -4.63 -1.07 3.58
C ASN A 114 -4.09 -2.31 2.89
N PHE A 115 -3.05 -2.13 2.08
CA PHE A 115 -2.34 -3.23 1.41
C PHE A 115 -0.95 -3.42 2.02
N TRP A 116 -0.67 -2.97 3.25
CA TRP A 116 0.64 -3.18 3.87
C TRP A 116 0.81 -4.62 4.36
N GLY A 117 1.81 -5.33 3.81
CA GLY A 117 2.13 -6.70 4.22
C GLY A 117 1.18 -7.77 3.68
N PHE A 118 0.60 -7.54 2.50
CA PHE A 118 -0.24 -8.51 1.81
C PHE A 118 0.54 -9.17 0.65
N PRO A 119 0.28 -10.46 0.37
CA PRO A 119 0.90 -11.12 -0.78
C PRO A 119 0.22 -10.69 -2.07
N CYS A 120 1.02 -10.38 -3.08
CA CYS A 120 0.58 -10.02 -4.41
C CYS A 120 1.06 -11.02 -5.44
N ALA A 121 0.25 -11.26 -6.47
CA ALA A 121 0.64 -12.10 -7.61
C ALA A 121 1.33 -11.23 -8.66
N VAL A 122 2.54 -11.61 -9.10
CA VAL A 122 3.21 -10.93 -10.22
C VAL A 122 2.33 -11.04 -11.46
N SER A 123 2.16 -9.92 -12.16
CA SER A 123 1.26 -9.77 -13.30
C SER A 123 2.03 -9.32 -14.54
N THR A 124 1.32 -9.22 -15.67
CA THR A 124 1.86 -8.65 -16.90
C THR A 124 2.37 -7.21 -16.65
N PRO A 125 3.56 -6.86 -17.14
CA PRO A 125 4.09 -5.51 -17.07
C PRO A 125 3.18 -4.48 -17.75
N VAL A 126 3.17 -3.26 -17.23
CA VAL A 126 2.62 -2.10 -17.94
C VAL A 126 3.72 -1.46 -18.78
N THR A 127 3.42 -1.07 -20.01
CA THR A 127 4.35 -0.34 -20.87
C THR A 127 4.06 1.15 -20.82
N ILE A 128 5.03 1.96 -20.41
CA ILE A 128 4.96 3.43 -20.39
C ILE A 128 6.10 3.93 -21.27
N ASN A 129 5.78 4.66 -22.34
CA ASN A 129 6.77 5.20 -23.29
C ASN A 129 7.78 4.15 -23.78
N GLY A 130 7.30 2.95 -24.13
CA GLY A 130 8.13 1.83 -24.59
C GLY A 130 8.87 1.05 -23.50
N THR A 131 8.88 1.54 -22.26
CA THR A 131 9.53 0.87 -21.12
C THR A 131 8.54 -0.03 -20.37
N LYS A 132 8.90 -1.29 -20.13
CA LYS A 132 8.10 -2.25 -19.38
C LYS A 132 8.37 -2.13 -17.88
N TYR A 133 7.33 -1.85 -17.10
CA TYR A 133 7.37 -1.79 -15.65
C TYR A 133 6.74 -3.04 -15.05
N PRO A 134 7.46 -3.79 -14.19
CA PRO A 134 6.92 -4.99 -13.57
C PRO A 134 5.76 -4.62 -12.63
N MET A 135 4.69 -5.41 -12.68
CA MET A 135 3.48 -5.16 -11.89
C MET A 135 3.10 -6.38 -11.06
N ALA A 136 2.31 -6.16 -10.01
CA ALA A 136 1.68 -7.21 -9.23
C ALA A 136 0.21 -6.88 -8.97
N MET A 137 -0.68 -7.87 -9.08
CA MET A 137 -2.04 -7.76 -8.62
C MET A 137 -2.07 -8.04 -7.12
N CYS A 138 -2.46 -7.03 -6.35
CA CYS A 138 -2.55 -7.08 -4.90
C CYS A 138 -4.02 -7.01 -4.48
N ALA A 139 -4.29 -7.55 -3.30
CA ALA A 139 -5.62 -7.49 -2.73
C ALA A 139 -5.52 -7.43 -1.21
N GLY A 140 -6.34 -6.57 -0.62
CA GLY A 140 -6.29 -6.24 0.81
C GLY A 140 -7.61 -5.63 1.29
N PRO A 141 -7.76 -5.46 2.61
CA PRO A 141 -8.97 -4.92 3.22
C PRO A 141 -9.19 -3.45 2.85
N LEU A 142 -10.46 -3.09 2.74
CA LEU A 142 -10.95 -1.71 2.72
C LEU A 142 -11.36 -1.30 4.14
N MET A 143 -11.19 -0.02 4.46
CA MET A 143 -11.56 0.57 5.76
C MET A 143 -10.93 -0.14 6.96
N GLU A 144 -9.73 -0.67 6.76
CA GLU A 144 -8.89 -1.25 7.80
C GLU A 144 -7.57 -0.49 7.82
N ASN A 145 -7.06 -0.19 9.01
CA ASN A 145 -5.82 0.55 9.17
C ASN A 145 -4.66 -0.40 9.43
N ILE A 146 -3.43 0.10 9.28
CA ILE A 146 -2.20 -0.69 9.47
C ILE A 146 -2.07 -1.25 10.89
N ASP A 147 -2.85 -0.72 11.82
CA ASP A 147 -2.96 -1.16 13.19
C ASP A 147 -4.07 -2.20 13.46
N ASN A 148 -4.66 -2.74 12.40
CA ASN A 148 -5.72 -3.74 12.42
C ASN A 148 -7.03 -3.27 13.05
N ARG A 149 -7.24 -1.95 13.15
CA ARG A 149 -8.50 -1.36 13.58
C ARG A 149 -9.32 -0.90 12.36
N PRO A 150 -10.66 -0.89 12.46
CA PRO A 150 -11.49 -0.21 11.47
C PRO A 150 -11.14 1.27 11.35
N VAL A 151 -11.25 1.80 10.14
CA VAL A 151 -11.21 3.23 9.86
C VAL A 151 -12.64 3.74 9.81
N SER A 152 -12.92 4.85 10.50
CA SER A 152 -14.21 5.54 10.42
C SER A 152 -14.18 6.59 9.32
N ASP A 153 -15.36 6.93 8.80
CA ASP A 153 -15.52 8.07 7.89
C ASP A 153 -15.23 9.40 8.62
N GLY A 154 -14.86 10.44 7.88
CA GLY A 154 -14.45 11.76 8.35
C GLY A 154 -13.00 11.84 8.87
N VAL A 155 -12.26 10.74 9.00
CA VAL A 155 -10.90 10.78 9.55
C VAL A 155 -9.87 11.21 8.50
N THR A 156 -8.75 11.78 8.98
CA THR A 156 -7.61 12.11 8.11
C THR A 156 -6.89 10.84 7.64
N GLY A 157 -6.87 10.62 6.32
CA GLY A 157 -6.08 9.62 5.64
C GLY A 157 -4.76 10.19 5.10
N PHE A 158 -3.78 9.32 4.94
CA PHE A 158 -2.41 9.60 4.47
C PHE A 158 -2.10 8.67 3.30
N THR A 159 -1.67 9.22 2.16
CA THR A 159 -1.33 8.43 0.97
C THR A 159 -0.28 9.10 0.08
N ASN A 160 0.40 8.32 -0.76
CA ASN A 160 1.20 8.82 -1.89
C ASN A 160 0.46 8.62 -3.24
N ALA A 161 -0.81 8.22 -3.22
CA ALA A 161 -1.63 8.03 -4.41
C ALA A 161 -1.96 9.36 -5.11
N ALA A 162 -2.19 9.30 -6.42
CA ALA A 162 -2.65 10.44 -7.20
C ALA A 162 -3.96 10.99 -6.60
N THR A 163 -4.23 12.29 -6.79
CA THR A 163 -5.46 12.92 -6.28
C THR A 163 -6.71 12.32 -6.90
N SER A 164 -6.63 11.82 -8.14
CA SER A 164 -7.72 11.11 -8.82
C SER A 164 -7.82 9.62 -8.45
N ALA A 165 -6.99 9.14 -7.51
CA ALA A 165 -7.01 7.73 -7.14
C ALA A 165 -8.30 7.32 -6.42
N THR A 166 -8.94 6.25 -6.90
CA THR A 166 -10.14 5.70 -6.28
C THR A 166 -9.75 4.81 -5.10
N ILE A 167 -10.25 5.12 -3.90
CA ILE A 167 -9.98 4.37 -2.65
C ILE A 167 -8.46 4.22 -2.46
N PRO A 168 -7.74 5.32 -2.19
CA PRO A 168 -6.30 5.33 -2.18
C PRO A 168 -5.74 4.35 -1.13
N VAL A 169 -4.65 3.68 -1.50
CA VAL A 169 -3.91 2.85 -0.54
C VAL A 169 -3.09 3.74 0.37
N GLY A 170 -3.21 3.50 1.67
CA GLY A 170 -2.58 4.35 2.66
C GLY A 170 -2.87 3.89 4.08
N LEU A 171 -2.89 4.84 4.98
CA LEU A 171 -3.21 4.66 6.40
C LEU A 171 -4.01 5.86 6.92
N ALA A 172 -4.86 5.61 7.91
CA ALA A 172 -5.60 6.66 8.60
C ALA A 172 -4.82 7.11 9.83
N LYS A 173 -5.05 8.35 10.26
CA LYS A 173 -4.44 8.91 11.47
C LYS A 173 -4.61 7.96 12.66
N ILE A 174 -3.50 7.63 13.31
CA ILE A 174 -3.44 6.73 14.45
C ILE A 174 -3.31 7.60 15.70
N ALA A 175 -4.42 7.76 16.44
CA ALA A 175 -4.43 8.63 17.62
C ALA A 175 -3.79 8.00 18.86
N THR A 176 -3.72 6.67 18.93
CA THR A 176 -3.30 5.94 20.15
C THR A 176 -2.51 4.68 19.82
N GLY A 177 -1.65 4.25 20.76
CA GLY A 177 -0.86 3.03 20.63
C GLY A 177 0.53 3.26 20.03
N PRO A 178 1.29 2.18 19.78
CA PRO A 178 2.71 2.25 19.44
C PRO A 178 3.02 2.84 18.05
N LEU A 179 2.00 3.02 17.20
CA LEU A 179 2.12 3.61 15.86
C LEU A 179 1.60 5.05 15.79
N ALA A 180 1.15 5.62 16.92
CA ALA A 180 0.59 6.97 16.93
C ALA A 180 1.66 8.00 16.51
N GLY A 181 1.30 8.88 15.55
CA GLY A 181 2.22 9.90 15.03
C GLY A 181 3.28 9.39 14.03
N MET A 182 3.21 8.13 13.61
CA MET A 182 4.17 7.54 12.66
C MET A 182 3.71 7.66 11.19
N GLU A 183 2.65 8.40 10.88
CA GLU A 183 2.04 8.39 9.55
C GLU A 183 2.99 8.89 8.46
N THR A 184 3.72 9.96 8.76
CA THR A 184 4.77 10.51 7.88
C THR A 184 5.93 9.55 7.71
N PHE A 185 6.27 8.76 8.74
CA PHE A 185 7.28 7.72 8.64
C PHE A 185 6.86 6.59 7.70
N PHE A 186 5.58 6.21 7.63
CA PHE A 186 5.14 5.19 6.69
C PHE A 186 5.07 5.70 5.24
N LEU A 187 4.69 6.96 5.02
CA LEU A 187 4.64 7.56 3.67
C LEU A 187 5.98 8.01 3.13
N ASN A 188 6.82 8.55 4.01
CA ASN A 188 8.13 9.08 3.68
C ASN A 188 9.18 8.70 4.75
N PRO A 189 9.48 7.40 4.90
CA PRO A 189 10.42 6.89 5.92
C PRO A 189 11.84 7.42 5.77
N PHE A 190 12.17 8.03 4.62
CA PHE A 190 13.51 8.47 4.25
C PHE A 190 13.57 9.97 3.95
N ALA A 191 12.58 10.75 4.40
CA ALA A 191 12.60 12.21 4.31
C ALA A 191 13.77 12.73 5.17
N GLY A 192 14.89 13.06 4.54
CA GLY A 192 16.04 13.68 5.21
C GLY A 192 17.27 12.80 5.42
N THR A 193 17.27 11.53 5.00
CA THR A 193 18.50 10.71 5.00
C THR A 193 18.48 9.73 3.83
N LEU A 194 19.23 10.08 2.79
CA LEU A 194 20.11 9.23 1.97
C LEU A 194 20.30 9.95 0.63
N ASP A 195 21.11 11.01 0.64
CA ASP A 195 21.99 11.27 -0.49
C ASP A 195 22.91 10.04 -0.59
N ALA A 196 22.51 9.08 -1.43
CA ALA A 196 23.38 7.97 -1.77
C ALA A 196 24.45 8.52 -2.72
N SER A 197 25.61 8.82 -2.13
CA SER A 197 26.90 8.89 -2.81
C SER A 197 27.21 7.57 -3.51
#